data_AF-A0A928VAW9-F1
#
_entry.id   AF-A0A928VAW9-F1
#
_cell.length_a   1.000
_cell.length_b   1.000
_cell.length_c   1.000
_cell.angle_alpha   90.00
_cell.angle_beta   90.00
_cell.angle_gamma   90.00
#
_symmetry.space_group_name_H-M   'P 1'
#
loop_
_entity.id
_entity.type
_entity.pdbx_description
1 polymer ?
#
loop_
_entity_poly.entity_id
_entity_poly.type
_entity_poly.pdbx_seq_one_letter_code
_entity_poly.pdbx_strand_id
1 'polypeptide(L)'
;MKKQSLDLTHDGLEIRTSPKNYPIVLPIPTRPPASSFTMLSVATQNHSSTRRTACLSGVLPELFDSSLKPLPGKLIRPCDINFLNYREVPANSPSWREVACIENLRLIWRDGQLNLEFWGFPRDRQLRATFENLQAGEYLLRFKYCLPSGTKWKSTALETDFILIRLVELAEPTSVEVDGIQFEAIAPNQVVVPFSDNIETLTPIEFKLRIQNTSSAPHLFLLHCLIPALQDKSGQDLDCGYNRNGTYEPRETDFRLLQPGESLEFIIKGEFYWYKNQLYLRGYENSGGWWHHTIQEGKYWVSVTYHKRRWKQDPRWCEDGAWKLHQEIWEGWVSTPAKKLEVIRA
;
A
#
# COMPACT_ATOMS: atom_id res chain seq x y z
N MET A 1 -25.40 -3.22 13.11
CA MET A 1 -25.02 -4.64 12.91
C MET A 1 -23.50 -4.75 12.87
N LYS A 2 -22.85 -5.43 13.82
CA LYS A 2 -21.41 -5.76 13.70
C LYS A 2 -21.29 -6.84 12.62
N LYS A 3 -20.69 -6.54 11.46
CA LYS A 3 -20.25 -7.58 10.52
C LYS A 3 -19.18 -8.40 11.25
N GLN A 4 -19.54 -9.58 11.76
CA GLN A 4 -18.56 -10.59 12.13
C GLN A 4 -17.75 -10.88 10.86
N SER A 5 -16.43 -10.65 10.89
CA SER A 5 -15.59 -11.17 9.82
C SER A 5 -15.70 -12.69 9.90
N LEU A 6 -16.21 -13.31 8.85
CA LEU A 6 -16.11 -14.76 8.69
C LEU A 6 -14.64 -15.05 8.39
N ASP A 7 -13.87 -15.21 9.46
CA ASP A 7 -12.56 -15.82 9.39
C ASP A 7 -12.77 -17.28 8.96
N LEU A 8 -12.68 -17.51 7.64
CA LEU A 8 -12.90 -18.82 7.04
C LEU A 8 -11.76 -19.73 7.43
N THR A 9 -12.06 -20.68 8.31
CA THR A 9 -11.12 -21.73 8.71
C THR A 9 -11.46 -23.02 7.96
N HIS A 10 -10.44 -23.65 7.36
CA HIS A 10 -10.56 -24.98 6.79
C HIS A 10 -9.41 -25.81 7.36
N ASP A 11 -9.75 -26.84 8.13
CA ASP A 11 -8.77 -27.63 8.88
C ASP A 11 -7.81 -26.77 9.73
N GLY A 12 -8.30 -25.69 10.33
CA GLY A 12 -7.51 -24.75 11.12
C GLY A 12 -6.62 -23.80 10.32
N LEU A 13 -6.52 -23.89 8.99
CA LEU A 13 -5.90 -22.85 8.17
C LEU A 13 -6.86 -21.70 7.94
N GLU A 14 -6.35 -20.49 8.06
CA GLU A 14 -7.07 -19.23 7.88
C GLU A 14 -6.30 -18.33 6.91
N ILE A 15 -7.01 -17.61 6.04
CA ILE A 15 -6.45 -16.54 5.21
C ILE A 15 -7.17 -15.22 5.50
N ARG A 16 -6.39 -14.16 5.73
CA ARG A 16 -6.86 -12.81 6.05
C ARG A 16 -6.24 -11.80 5.09
N THR A 17 -6.99 -10.75 4.80
CA THR A 17 -6.48 -9.57 4.08
C THR A 17 -6.47 -8.34 4.97
N SER A 18 -5.67 -7.34 4.60
CA SER A 18 -5.72 -5.99 5.14
C SER A 18 -5.45 -4.99 4.00
N PRO A 19 -6.25 -3.91 3.85
CA PRO A 19 -7.38 -3.53 4.69
C PRO A 19 -8.66 -4.33 4.35
N LYS A 20 -9.50 -4.68 5.36
CA LYS A 20 -10.75 -5.44 5.14
C LYS A 20 -11.99 -4.57 4.84
N ASN A 21 -11.94 -3.25 5.04
CA ASN A 21 -13.17 -2.43 5.14
C ASN A 21 -13.12 -1.09 4.39
N TYR A 22 -12.04 -0.78 3.67
CA TYR A 22 -11.89 0.52 3.03
C TYR A 22 -11.70 0.33 1.53
N PRO A 23 -12.37 1.13 0.70
CA PRO A 23 -12.09 1.13 -0.72
C PRO A 23 -10.65 1.55 -0.96
N ILE A 24 -9.99 0.80 -1.84
CA ILE A 24 -8.71 1.17 -2.43
C ILE A 24 -9.03 1.94 -3.69
N VAL A 25 -8.58 3.18 -3.77
CA VAL A 25 -8.87 4.06 -4.89
C VAL A 25 -7.59 4.34 -5.65
N LEU A 26 -7.61 3.95 -6.93
CA LEU A 26 -6.47 4.09 -7.83
C LEU A 26 -6.93 4.91 -9.04
N PRO A 27 -6.23 6.00 -9.38
CA PRO A 27 -6.50 6.69 -10.63
C PRO A 27 -6.09 5.80 -11.81
N ILE A 28 -6.86 5.86 -12.88
CA ILE A 28 -6.47 5.28 -14.17
C ILE A 28 -5.47 6.23 -14.83
N PRO A 29 -4.23 5.78 -15.09
CA PRO A 29 -3.23 6.65 -15.68
C PRO A 29 -3.60 6.99 -17.12
N THR A 30 -3.65 8.28 -17.44
CA THR A 30 -3.87 8.76 -18.81
C THR A 30 -2.61 8.69 -19.67
N ARG A 31 -1.42 8.62 -19.04
CA ARG A 31 -0.11 8.54 -19.73
C ARG A 31 0.87 7.66 -18.94
N PRO A 32 1.57 6.71 -19.58
CA PRO A 32 2.73 6.07 -18.98
C PRO A 32 3.88 7.07 -18.81
N PRO A 33 4.76 6.92 -17.80
CA PRO A 33 4.69 6.00 -16.68
C PRO A 33 4.00 6.66 -15.47
N ALA A 34 2.68 6.85 -15.52
CA ALA A 34 1.94 7.13 -14.30
C ALA A 34 1.57 5.79 -13.66
N SER A 35 2.10 5.53 -12.47
CA SER A 35 1.59 4.47 -11.64
C SER A 35 1.11 5.05 -10.31
N SER A 36 0.13 4.36 -9.76
CA SER A 36 -0.31 4.52 -8.39
C SER A 36 -0.02 3.23 -7.68
N PHE A 37 0.43 3.31 -6.43
CA PHE A 37 0.78 2.15 -5.63
C PHE A 37 0.00 2.13 -4.32
N THR A 38 -0.41 0.94 -3.93
CA THR A 38 -1.03 0.73 -2.63
C THR A 38 -0.56 -0.59 -2.03
N MET A 39 -0.35 -0.64 -0.71
CA MET A 39 0.20 -1.82 -0.02
C MET A 39 -0.89 -2.64 0.66
N LEU A 40 -1.34 -3.70 0.01
CA LEU A 40 -2.20 -4.70 0.64
C LEU A 40 -1.38 -5.64 1.51
N SER A 41 -1.99 -6.30 2.49
CA SER A 41 -1.38 -7.46 3.13
C SER A 41 -2.29 -8.67 3.04
N VAL A 42 -1.72 -9.84 2.74
CA VAL A 42 -2.38 -11.13 2.88
C VAL A 42 -1.63 -11.93 3.93
N ALA A 43 -2.36 -12.41 4.93
CA ALA A 43 -1.85 -13.23 6.00
C ALA A 43 -2.47 -14.62 5.94
N THR A 44 -1.66 -15.66 6.00
CA THR A 44 -2.13 -17.03 6.22
C THR A 44 -1.71 -17.49 7.62
N GLN A 45 -2.65 -18.03 8.39
CA GLN A 45 -2.43 -18.47 9.78
C GLN A 45 -2.89 -19.93 9.93
N ASN A 46 -2.11 -20.76 10.63
CA ASN A 46 -2.48 -22.14 10.94
C ASN A 46 -2.78 -22.28 12.43
N HIS A 47 -4.05 -22.50 12.76
CA HIS A 47 -4.58 -22.77 14.10
C HIS A 47 -4.69 -24.27 14.41
N SER A 48 -4.38 -25.16 13.47
CA SER A 48 -4.47 -26.60 13.70
C SER A 48 -3.32 -27.11 14.57
N SER A 49 -3.57 -28.22 15.27
CA SER A 49 -2.51 -28.97 15.97
C SER A 49 -1.55 -29.68 15.01
N THR A 50 -1.90 -29.78 13.72
CA THR A 50 -1.06 -30.39 12.70
C THR A 50 -0.11 -29.36 12.09
N ARG A 51 1.17 -29.74 11.95
CA ARG A 51 2.14 -28.97 11.16
C ARG A 51 1.70 -28.99 9.69
N ARG A 52 0.95 -27.97 9.29
CA ARG A 52 0.70 -27.66 7.89
C ARG A 52 1.48 -26.42 7.54
N THR A 53 2.17 -26.50 6.41
CA THR A 53 2.91 -25.36 5.93
C THR A 53 1.97 -24.42 5.18
N ALA A 54 1.84 -23.21 5.69
CA ALA A 54 1.24 -22.13 4.91
C ALA A 54 2.27 -21.70 3.85
N CYS A 55 1.92 -21.83 2.57
CA CYS A 55 2.79 -21.50 1.46
C CYS A 55 2.13 -20.44 0.59
N LEU A 56 2.83 -19.32 0.41
CA LEU A 56 2.34 -18.15 -0.31
C LEU A 56 2.10 -18.41 -1.79
N SER A 57 2.81 -19.37 -2.40
CA SER A 57 2.56 -19.77 -3.78
C SER A 57 1.17 -20.37 -3.99
N GLY A 58 0.49 -20.73 -2.88
CA GLY A 58 -0.92 -21.12 -2.88
C GLY A 58 -1.90 -19.94 -2.89
N VAL A 59 -1.47 -18.71 -2.61
CA VAL A 59 -2.34 -17.52 -2.60
C VAL A 59 -2.52 -17.01 -4.02
N LEU A 60 -3.74 -17.06 -4.54
CA LEU A 60 -4.09 -16.64 -5.90
C LEU A 60 -5.04 -15.45 -5.85
N PRO A 61 -4.67 -14.30 -6.41
CA PRO A 61 -5.59 -13.18 -6.53
C PRO A 61 -6.62 -13.42 -7.63
N GLU A 62 -7.84 -12.97 -7.39
CA GLU A 62 -8.91 -12.92 -8.38
C GLU A 62 -9.58 -11.55 -8.32
N LEU A 63 -9.74 -10.93 -9.50
CA LEU A 63 -10.44 -9.67 -9.64
C LEU A 63 -11.80 -9.91 -10.29
N PHE A 64 -12.83 -9.25 -9.77
CA PHE A 64 -14.21 -9.32 -10.24
C PHE A 64 -14.70 -7.93 -10.59
N ASP A 65 -15.61 -7.85 -11.55
CA ASP A 65 -16.40 -6.64 -11.74
C ASP A 65 -17.49 -6.48 -10.65
N SER A 66 -18.23 -5.38 -10.71
CA SER A 66 -19.33 -5.08 -9.77
C SER A 66 -20.50 -6.08 -9.84
N SER A 67 -20.58 -6.90 -10.90
CA SER A 67 -21.57 -7.97 -11.06
C SER A 67 -21.10 -9.33 -10.51
N LEU A 68 -19.93 -9.37 -9.83
CA LEU A 68 -19.27 -10.59 -9.35
C LEU A 68 -18.86 -11.55 -10.48
N LYS A 69 -18.66 -11.04 -11.70
CA LYS A 69 -18.08 -11.83 -12.78
C LYS A 69 -16.55 -11.77 -12.70
N PRO A 70 -15.85 -12.92 -12.68
CA PRO A 70 -14.40 -12.93 -12.65
C PRO A 70 -13.84 -12.33 -13.94
N LEU A 71 -12.85 -11.46 -13.80
CA LEU A 71 -12.12 -10.88 -14.92
C LEU A 71 -10.95 -11.79 -15.30
N PRO A 72 -10.64 -11.92 -16.60
CA PRO A 72 -9.50 -12.68 -17.05
C PRO A 72 -8.21 -12.01 -16.53
N GLY A 73 -7.49 -12.74 -15.68
CA GLY A 73 -6.17 -12.33 -15.19
C GLY A 73 -5.09 -13.24 -15.74
N LYS A 74 -3.99 -12.66 -16.23
CA LYS A 74 -2.78 -13.44 -16.54
C LYS A 74 -1.96 -13.59 -15.27
N LEU A 75 -1.91 -14.81 -14.74
CA LEU A 75 -1.11 -15.15 -13.58
C LEU A 75 0.27 -15.63 -14.02
N ILE A 76 1.31 -14.94 -13.59
CA ILE A 76 2.71 -15.34 -13.77
C ILE A 76 3.18 -15.91 -12.44
N ARG A 77 3.29 -17.24 -12.38
CA ARG A 77 3.91 -17.94 -11.26
C ARG A 77 5.38 -18.16 -11.58
N PRO A 78 6.32 -17.81 -10.69
CA PRO A 78 7.71 -18.18 -10.91
C PRO A 78 7.82 -19.70 -10.84
N CYS A 79 8.35 -20.30 -11.91
CA CYS A 79 8.44 -21.74 -12.13
C CYS A 79 9.23 -22.45 -11.02
N ASP A 80 10.14 -21.72 -10.38
CA ASP A 80 11.21 -22.26 -9.54
C ASP A 80 11.29 -21.56 -8.17
N ILE A 81 10.16 -21.16 -7.58
CA ILE A 81 10.17 -20.95 -6.13
C ILE A 81 10.30 -22.34 -5.49
N ASN A 82 11.50 -22.91 -5.53
CA ASN A 82 11.92 -23.93 -4.59
C ASN A 82 11.51 -23.40 -3.23
N PHE A 83 10.77 -24.23 -2.50
CA PHE A 83 10.02 -23.91 -1.29
C PHE A 83 10.90 -23.45 -0.08
N LEU A 84 12.08 -22.90 -0.33
CA LEU A 84 13.21 -22.71 0.58
C LEU A 84 13.02 -21.62 1.63
N ASN A 85 11.95 -20.83 1.58
CA ASN A 85 11.60 -19.90 2.66
C ASN A 85 10.54 -20.49 3.61
N TYR A 86 10.62 -21.79 3.87
CA TYR A 86 10.02 -22.34 5.07
C TYR A 86 10.83 -21.85 6.27
N ARG A 87 10.26 -20.93 7.06
CA ARG A 87 10.59 -20.93 8.48
C ARG A 87 9.93 -22.17 9.06
N GLU A 88 10.68 -23.27 9.13
CA GLU A 88 10.35 -24.33 10.06
C GLU A 88 10.40 -23.72 11.47
N VAL A 89 9.23 -23.42 12.03
CA VAL A 89 9.17 -23.04 13.44
C VAL A 89 9.36 -24.33 14.24
N PRO A 90 10.44 -24.44 15.06
CA PRO A 90 10.73 -25.66 15.81
C PRO A 90 9.55 -26.06 16.70
N ALA A 91 9.31 -27.37 16.83
CA ALA A 91 8.08 -27.95 17.41
C ALA A 91 7.86 -27.58 18.87
N ASN A 92 8.92 -27.09 19.54
CA ASN A 92 8.95 -26.86 20.99
C ASN A 92 8.88 -25.38 21.37
N SER A 93 8.66 -24.45 20.44
CA SER A 93 8.44 -23.04 20.80
C SER A 93 6.97 -22.85 21.21
N PRO A 94 6.64 -22.43 22.45
CA PRO A 94 5.26 -22.22 22.94
C PRO A 94 4.43 -21.18 22.16
N SER A 95 5.03 -20.52 21.15
CA SER A 95 4.41 -19.61 20.19
C SER A 95 3.86 -20.26 18.89
N TRP A 96 3.94 -21.59 18.74
CA TRP A 96 3.43 -22.41 17.61
C TRP A 96 1.98 -22.15 17.14
N ARG A 97 1.16 -21.47 17.93
CA ARG A 97 -0.26 -21.26 17.58
C ARG A 97 -0.49 -20.25 16.45
N GLU A 98 0.51 -19.46 16.07
CA GLU A 98 0.32 -18.44 15.03
C GLU A 98 1.56 -18.30 14.12
N VAL A 99 1.80 -19.27 13.23
CA VAL A 99 2.69 -19.00 12.08
C VAL A 99 1.90 -18.17 11.08
N ALA A 100 2.04 -16.85 11.19
CA ALA A 100 1.49 -15.91 10.22
C ALA A 100 2.52 -15.66 9.12
N CYS A 101 2.17 -16.01 7.88
CA CYS A 101 2.92 -15.55 6.72
C CYS A 101 2.22 -14.30 6.21
N ILE A 102 2.80 -13.12 6.46
CA ILE A 102 2.25 -11.83 6.04
C ILE A 102 3.06 -11.37 4.84
N GLU A 103 2.40 -11.24 3.70
CA GLU A 103 3.00 -10.64 2.52
C GLU A 103 2.36 -9.31 2.23
N ASN A 104 3.21 -8.36 1.86
CA ASN A 104 2.77 -7.08 1.33
C ASN A 104 2.59 -7.23 -0.18
N LEU A 105 1.41 -6.91 -0.69
CA LEU A 105 1.15 -6.85 -2.12
C LEU A 105 1.06 -5.41 -2.57
N ARG A 106 1.41 -5.17 -3.82
CA ARG A 106 1.30 -3.87 -4.47
C ARG A 106 0.38 -3.95 -5.67
N LEU A 107 -0.60 -3.05 -5.73
CA LEU A 107 -1.37 -2.77 -6.95
C LEU A 107 -0.69 -1.64 -7.69
N ILE A 108 -0.31 -1.86 -8.95
CA ILE A 108 0.48 -0.91 -9.75
C ILE A 108 -0.01 -0.90 -11.19
N TRP A 109 -0.15 0.28 -11.77
CA TRP A 109 -0.33 0.41 -13.22
C TRP A 109 0.99 0.33 -13.98
N ARG A 110 1.09 -0.56 -14.97
CA ARG A 110 2.21 -0.62 -15.93
C ARG A 110 1.69 -0.96 -17.31
N ASP A 111 2.13 -0.20 -18.31
CA ASP A 111 1.79 -0.42 -19.72
C ASP A 111 0.27 -0.55 -19.97
N GLY A 112 -0.54 0.25 -19.27
CA GLY A 112 -2.01 0.21 -19.35
C GLY A 112 -2.67 -0.98 -18.66
N GLN A 113 -1.91 -1.76 -17.87
CA GLN A 113 -2.39 -2.94 -17.14
C GLN A 113 -2.30 -2.72 -15.63
N LEU A 114 -3.30 -3.21 -14.90
CA LEU A 114 -3.23 -3.27 -13.44
C LEU A 114 -2.49 -4.55 -13.05
N ASN A 115 -1.34 -4.37 -12.41
CA ASN A 115 -0.49 -5.43 -11.91
C ASN A 115 -0.69 -5.55 -10.39
N LEU A 116 -1.00 -6.75 -9.91
CA LEU A 116 -0.88 -7.10 -8.51
C LEU A 116 0.39 -7.91 -8.31
N GLU A 117 1.32 -7.41 -7.52
CA GLU A 117 2.63 -8.02 -7.32
C GLU A 117 2.89 -8.27 -5.83
N PHE A 118 3.48 -9.41 -5.49
CA PHE A 118 3.91 -9.70 -4.13
C PHE A 118 5.27 -9.04 -3.89
N TRP A 119 5.33 -8.13 -2.93
CA TRP A 119 6.55 -7.41 -2.54
C TRP A 119 7.38 -8.24 -1.55
N GLY A 120 8.68 -7.97 -1.43
CA GLY A 120 9.58 -8.71 -0.53
C GLY A 120 10.37 -9.86 -1.17
N PHE A 121 10.03 -10.28 -2.39
CA PHE A 121 10.82 -11.23 -3.17
C PHE A 121 11.63 -10.54 -4.28
N PRO A 122 12.79 -11.08 -4.68
CA PRO A 122 13.46 -10.69 -5.92
C PRO A 122 12.47 -10.72 -7.10
N ARG A 123 12.55 -9.75 -8.02
CA ARG A 123 11.51 -9.54 -9.05
C ARG A 123 11.27 -10.73 -9.97
N ASP A 124 12.33 -11.45 -10.30
CA ASP A 124 12.29 -12.69 -11.07
C ASP A 124 11.52 -13.82 -10.36
N ARG A 125 11.21 -13.62 -9.07
CA ARG A 125 10.48 -14.55 -8.20
C ARG A 125 9.20 -13.97 -7.61
N GLN A 126 8.75 -12.81 -8.09
CA GLN A 126 7.49 -12.25 -7.62
C GLN A 126 6.32 -12.95 -8.31
N LEU A 127 5.36 -13.43 -7.52
CA LEU A 127 4.05 -13.78 -8.03
C LEU A 127 3.40 -12.50 -8.56
N ARG A 128 2.93 -12.54 -9.81
CA ARG A 128 2.28 -11.39 -10.45
C ARG A 128 0.96 -11.83 -11.07
N ALA A 129 -0.09 -11.05 -10.83
CA ALA A 129 -1.32 -11.11 -11.61
C ALA A 129 -1.48 -9.81 -12.41
N THR A 130 -1.89 -9.94 -13.66
CA THR A 130 -2.05 -8.82 -14.60
C THR A 130 -3.47 -8.80 -15.11
N PHE A 131 -4.10 -7.63 -15.06
CA PHE A 131 -5.47 -7.38 -15.50
C PHE A 131 -5.45 -6.26 -16.54
N GLU A 132 -6.10 -6.50 -17.68
CA GLU A 132 -6.08 -5.62 -18.85
C GLU A 132 -7.47 -5.03 -19.11
N ASN A 133 -7.52 -3.94 -19.87
CA ASN A 133 -8.75 -3.29 -20.35
C ASN A 133 -9.71 -2.86 -19.23
N LEU A 134 -9.19 -2.59 -18.03
CA LEU A 134 -9.99 -2.07 -16.92
C LEU A 134 -10.41 -0.63 -17.20
N GLN A 135 -11.67 -0.33 -16.93
CA GLN A 135 -12.26 1.01 -17.04
C GLN A 135 -12.51 1.60 -15.65
N ALA A 136 -12.87 2.88 -15.58
CA ALA A 136 -13.29 3.48 -14.33
C ALA A 136 -14.54 2.75 -13.80
N GLY A 137 -14.56 2.49 -12.50
CA GLY A 137 -15.62 1.71 -11.87
C GLY A 137 -15.17 0.97 -10.61
N GLU A 138 -16.09 0.17 -10.08
CA GLU A 138 -15.88 -0.64 -8.88
C GLU A 138 -15.54 -2.09 -9.24
N TYR A 139 -14.53 -2.61 -8.56
CA TYR A 139 -14.01 -3.96 -8.71
C TYR A 139 -13.85 -4.61 -7.35
N LEU A 140 -13.91 -5.93 -7.30
CA LEU A 140 -13.78 -6.69 -6.07
C LEU A 140 -12.57 -7.61 -6.19
N LEU A 141 -11.58 -7.42 -5.34
CA LEU A 141 -10.41 -8.27 -5.24
C LEU A 141 -10.61 -9.27 -4.10
N ARG A 142 -10.38 -10.56 -4.35
CA ARG A 142 -10.23 -11.56 -3.28
C ARG A 142 -9.00 -12.41 -3.53
N PHE A 143 -8.62 -13.17 -2.50
CA PHE A 143 -7.55 -14.14 -2.59
C PHE A 143 -8.09 -15.52 -2.30
N LYS A 144 -7.75 -16.48 -3.15
CA LYS A 144 -7.97 -17.91 -2.91
C LYS A 144 -6.70 -18.53 -2.41
N TYR A 145 -6.81 -19.39 -1.43
CA TYR A 145 -5.71 -20.26 -1.04
C TYR A 145 -5.86 -21.62 -1.73
N CYS A 146 -4.78 -22.12 -2.30
CA CYS A 146 -4.70 -23.44 -2.92
C CYS A 146 -3.67 -24.27 -2.16
N LEU A 147 -4.03 -25.51 -1.81
CA LEU A 147 -3.07 -26.42 -1.19
C LEU A 147 -2.29 -27.17 -2.29
N PRO A 148 -0.97 -27.35 -2.11
CA PRO A 148 -0.22 -28.27 -2.94
C PRO A 148 -0.73 -29.71 -2.67
N SER A 149 -0.97 -30.47 -3.74
CA SER A 149 -1.38 -31.88 -3.72
C SER A 149 -0.50 -32.64 -4.73
N GLY A 150 0.68 -33.05 -4.27
CA GLY A 150 1.73 -33.58 -5.14
C GLY A 150 2.25 -32.50 -6.09
N THR A 151 2.29 -32.77 -7.40
CA THR A 151 2.65 -31.80 -8.44
C THR A 151 1.49 -30.90 -8.89
N LYS A 152 0.28 -31.15 -8.38
CA LYS A 152 -0.92 -30.39 -8.74
C LYS A 152 -1.36 -29.50 -7.58
N TRP A 153 -1.94 -28.36 -7.89
CA TRP A 153 -2.60 -27.51 -6.90
C TRP A 153 -4.07 -27.91 -6.84
N LYS A 154 -4.56 -28.30 -5.66
CA LYS A 154 -5.98 -28.52 -5.45
C LYS A 154 -6.56 -27.24 -4.86
N SER A 155 -7.55 -26.66 -5.54
CA SER A 155 -8.27 -25.51 -5.00
C SER A 155 -8.86 -25.91 -3.65
N THR A 156 -8.50 -25.18 -2.59
CA THR A 156 -9.24 -25.27 -1.32
C THR A 156 -10.38 -24.27 -1.32
N ALA A 157 -11.35 -24.47 -0.43
CA ALA A 157 -12.47 -23.54 -0.23
C ALA A 157 -12.08 -22.30 0.60
N LEU A 158 -10.78 -22.07 0.83
CA LEU A 158 -10.29 -20.93 1.61
C LEU A 158 -10.19 -19.71 0.71
N GLU A 159 -11.07 -18.74 0.97
CA GLU A 159 -11.11 -17.46 0.27
C GLU A 159 -11.11 -16.33 1.30
N THR A 160 -10.59 -15.17 0.91
CA THR A 160 -10.74 -13.96 1.71
C THR A 160 -12.06 -13.27 1.40
N ASP A 161 -12.51 -12.40 2.30
CA ASP A 161 -13.51 -11.39 1.95
C ASP A 161 -13.05 -10.55 0.76
N PHE A 162 -14.02 -9.97 0.04
CA PHE A 162 -13.75 -9.03 -1.03
C PHE A 162 -13.20 -7.71 -0.49
N ILE A 163 -12.16 -7.23 -1.16
CA ILE A 163 -11.61 -5.88 -1.02
C ILE A 163 -12.16 -5.06 -2.18
N LEU A 164 -12.85 -3.96 -1.86
CA LEU A 164 -13.35 -3.02 -2.87
C LEU A 164 -12.18 -2.22 -3.45
N ILE A 165 -12.04 -2.25 -4.76
CA ILE A 165 -11.14 -1.40 -5.54
C ILE A 165 -12.00 -0.46 -6.39
N ARG A 166 -11.75 0.84 -6.30
CA ARG A 166 -12.35 1.85 -7.17
C ARG A 166 -11.28 2.35 -8.12
N LEU A 167 -11.49 2.15 -9.40
CA LEU A 167 -10.70 2.79 -10.44
C LEU A 167 -11.41 4.07 -10.83
N VAL A 168 -10.71 5.19 -10.76
CA VAL A 168 -11.29 6.51 -10.99
C VAL A 168 -10.57 7.22 -12.12
N GLU A 169 -11.30 7.98 -12.91
CA GLU A 169 -10.68 8.90 -13.87
C GLU A 169 -10.04 10.06 -13.12
N LEU A 170 -9.08 10.70 -13.79
CA LEU A 170 -8.47 11.92 -13.27
C LEU A 170 -9.47 13.07 -13.36
N ALA A 171 -9.71 13.78 -12.26
CA ALA A 171 -10.53 14.99 -12.26
C ALA A 171 -9.80 16.12 -13.01
N GLU A 172 -8.51 16.25 -12.73
CA GLU A 172 -7.55 17.08 -13.48
C GLU A 172 -6.29 16.25 -13.76
N PRO A 173 -5.39 16.66 -14.68
CA PRO A 173 -4.18 15.89 -15.00
C PRO A 173 -3.29 15.54 -13.80
N THR A 174 -3.52 16.19 -12.67
CA THR A 174 -2.68 16.14 -11.47
C THR A 174 -3.41 15.67 -10.21
N SER A 175 -4.73 15.47 -10.26
CA SER A 175 -5.54 15.18 -9.09
C SER A 175 -6.52 14.04 -9.30
N VAL A 176 -6.92 13.43 -8.20
CA VAL A 176 -7.93 12.36 -8.15
C VAL A 176 -9.05 12.75 -7.21
N GLU A 177 -10.29 12.57 -7.61
CA GLU A 177 -11.46 12.90 -6.79
C GLU A 177 -12.23 11.65 -6.38
N VAL A 178 -12.57 11.55 -5.09
CA VAL A 178 -13.30 10.42 -4.51
C VAL A 178 -14.31 10.95 -3.51
N ASP A 179 -15.58 10.64 -3.72
CA ASP A 179 -16.67 10.99 -2.82
C ASP A 179 -16.69 12.50 -2.47
N GLY A 180 -16.40 13.36 -3.45
CA GLY A 180 -16.31 14.82 -3.26
C GLY A 180 -15.07 15.28 -2.48
N ILE A 181 -14.01 14.48 -2.44
CA ILE A 181 -12.71 14.87 -1.91
C ILE A 181 -11.66 14.75 -3.01
N GLN A 182 -10.97 15.85 -3.31
CA GLN A 182 -9.91 15.89 -4.29
C GLN A 182 -8.54 15.76 -3.61
N PHE A 183 -7.67 14.89 -4.14
CA PHE A 183 -6.32 14.64 -3.68
C PHE A 183 -5.32 15.00 -4.77
N GLU A 184 -4.33 15.84 -4.45
CA GLU A 184 -3.26 16.23 -5.36
C GLU A 184 -1.88 16.09 -4.68
N ALA A 185 -0.94 15.43 -5.37
CA ALA A 185 0.47 15.50 -4.97
C ALA A 185 1.14 16.75 -5.53
N ILE A 186 1.91 17.41 -4.68
CA ILE A 186 2.75 18.56 -5.03
C ILE A 186 4.18 18.17 -4.70
N ALA A 187 5.06 18.24 -5.68
CA ALA A 187 6.48 17.96 -5.54
C ALA A 187 7.27 19.01 -6.31
N PRO A 188 8.52 19.32 -5.91
CA PRO A 188 9.38 20.15 -6.73
C PRO A 188 9.67 19.46 -8.06
N ASN A 189 9.67 20.24 -9.14
CA ASN A 189 10.00 19.73 -10.46
C ASN A 189 11.48 19.31 -10.58
N GLN A 190 12.34 19.94 -9.78
CA GLN A 190 13.78 19.75 -9.80
C GLN A 190 14.38 20.01 -8.41
N VAL A 191 15.40 19.24 -8.04
CA VAL A 191 16.27 19.50 -6.89
C VAL A 191 17.73 19.36 -7.31
N VAL A 192 18.52 20.37 -6.95
CA VAL A 192 19.98 20.38 -7.14
C VAL A 192 20.63 19.92 -5.85
N VAL A 193 21.35 18.80 -5.90
CA VAL A 193 22.03 18.20 -4.76
C VAL A 193 23.54 18.42 -4.93
N PRO A 194 24.20 19.20 -4.05
CA PRO A 194 25.65 19.35 -4.10
C PRO A 194 26.33 18.00 -3.87
N PHE A 195 27.34 17.70 -4.68
CA PHE A 195 28.24 16.60 -4.38
C PHE A 195 29.04 16.95 -3.13
N SER A 196 29.11 16.04 -2.17
CA SER A 196 29.85 16.24 -0.94
C SER A 196 30.43 14.92 -0.45
N ASP A 197 31.73 14.92 -0.19
CA ASP A 197 32.39 13.82 0.52
C ASP A 197 32.07 13.84 2.03
N ASN A 198 31.42 14.92 2.51
CA ASN A 198 30.95 15.04 3.88
C ASN A 198 29.51 14.50 4.01
N ILE A 199 29.33 13.52 4.89
CA ILE A 199 28.04 12.88 5.22
C ILE A 199 27.02 13.89 5.78
N GLU A 200 27.48 15.06 6.25
CA GLU A 200 26.64 16.07 6.88
C GLU A 200 25.94 17.03 5.90
N THR A 201 26.24 17.00 4.60
CA THR A 201 25.55 17.87 3.63
C THR A 201 24.16 17.32 3.33
N LEU A 202 23.15 17.91 3.97
CA LEU A 202 21.74 17.57 3.78
C LEU A 202 21.10 18.57 2.81
N THR A 203 20.41 18.07 1.79
CA THR A 203 19.60 18.91 0.87
C THR A 203 18.12 18.66 1.15
N PRO A 204 17.41 19.59 1.81
CA PRO A 204 16.02 19.39 2.15
C PRO A 204 15.13 19.32 0.90
N ILE A 205 14.09 18.49 0.95
CA ILE A 205 13.03 18.40 -0.04
C ILE A 205 11.68 18.27 0.67
N GLU A 206 10.66 18.90 0.12
CA GLU A 206 9.29 18.76 0.61
C GLU A 206 8.40 18.14 -0.47
N PHE A 207 7.69 17.07 -0.10
CA PHE A 207 6.55 16.60 -0.86
C PHE A 207 5.30 17.03 -0.12
N LYS A 208 4.26 17.44 -0.83
CA LYS A 208 2.98 17.79 -0.22
C LYS A 208 1.84 16.98 -0.80
N LEU A 209 0.84 16.73 0.02
CA LEU A 209 -0.47 16.27 -0.42
C LEU A 209 -1.46 17.37 -0.11
N ARG A 210 -2.12 17.90 -1.14
CA ARG A 210 -3.28 18.77 -0.98
C ARG A 210 -4.54 17.92 -1.00
N ILE A 211 -5.36 18.10 0.03
CA ILE A 211 -6.71 17.52 0.12
C ILE A 211 -7.69 18.68 0.08
N GLN A 212 -8.64 18.66 -0.85
CA GLN A 212 -9.70 19.66 -0.95
C GLN A 212 -11.05 18.98 -0.82
N ASN A 213 -11.92 19.55 0.03
CA ASN A 213 -13.30 19.08 0.18
C ASN A 213 -14.19 19.78 -0.84
N THR A 214 -14.55 19.09 -1.91
CA THR A 214 -15.49 19.56 -2.95
C THR A 214 -16.93 19.11 -2.67
N SER A 215 -17.14 18.27 -1.65
CA SER A 215 -18.46 17.79 -1.24
C SER A 215 -19.27 18.87 -0.50
N SER A 216 -20.55 18.58 -0.28
CA SER A 216 -21.43 19.43 0.53
C SER A 216 -21.37 19.15 2.03
N ALA A 217 -20.60 18.15 2.48
CA ALA A 217 -20.52 17.74 3.88
C ALA A 217 -19.11 18.00 4.44
N PRO A 218 -18.96 18.29 5.75
CA PRO A 218 -17.65 18.38 6.35
C PRO A 218 -16.99 17.00 6.48
N HIS A 219 -15.67 16.93 6.36
CA HIS A 219 -14.91 15.70 6.45
C HIS A 219 -13.70 15.85 7.38
N LEU A 220 -13.50 14.88 8.25
CA LEU A 220 -12.39 14.87 9.20
C LEU A 220 -11.23 14.02 8.67
N PHE A 221 -10.03 14.58 8.59
CA PHE A 221 -8.82 13.88 8.11
C PHE A 221 -7.82 13.71 9.23
N LEU A 222 -7.12 12.56 9.23
CA LEU A 222 -6.00 12.30 10.12
C LEU A 222 -4.70 12.75 9.45
N LEU A 223 -3.84 13.46 10.18
CA LEU A 223 -2.64 14.09 9.62
C LEU A 223 -1.39 13.20 9.52
N HIS A 224 -1.57 11.90 9.66
CA HIS A 224 -0.50 10.91 9.62
C HIS A 224 -0.67 10.01 8.39
N CYS A 225 0.33 9.19 8.09
CA CYS A 225 0.24 8.12 7.09
C CYS A 225 0.33 8.57 5.63
N LEU A 226 1.30 9.44 5.35
CA LEU A 226 1.74 9.73 3.99
C LEU A 226 3.12 9.12 3.75
N ILE A 227 3.22 8.36 2.66
CA ILE A 227 4.49 7.80 2.19
C ILE A 227 4.59 8.15 0.71
N PRO A 228 5.64 8.88 0.28
CA PRO A 228 5.88 9.09 -1.13
C PRO A 228 6.38 7.78 -1.74
N ALA A 229 5.88 7.43 -2.92
CA ALA A 229 6.55 6.43 -3.76
C ALA A 229 7.30 7.12 -4.88
N LEU A 230 8.53 6.64 -5.09
CA LEU A 230 9.40 7.06 -6.17
C LEU A 230 9.52 5.97 -7.21
N GLN A 231 9.46 6.38 -8.48
CA GLN A 231 9.73 5.54 -9.63
C GLN A 231 10.82 6.17 -10.48
N ASP A 232 11.69 5.35 -11.05
CA ASP A 232 12.69 5.82 -12.00
C ASP A 232 12.09 6.15 -13.37
N LYS A 233 12.95 6.59 -14.30
CA LYS A 233 12.56 6.93 -15.68
C LYS A 233 11.90 5.79 -16.47
N SER A 234 12.07 4.53 -16.05
CA SER A 234 11.44 3.36 -16.66
C SER A 234 10.07 3.04 -16.06
N GLY A 235 9.58 3.84 -15.10
CA GLY A 235 8.34 3.57 -14.37
C GLY A 235 8.49 2.45 -13.35
N GLN A 236 9.72 2.12 -12.99
CA GLN A 236 10.04 1.09 -12.03
C GLN A 236 10.18 1.71 -10.65
N ASP A 237 9.49 1.15 -9.66
CA ASP A 237 9.58 1.62 -8.28
C ASP A 237 10.99 1.44 -7.73
N LEU A 238 11.44 2.45 -7.01
CA LEU A 238 12.66 2.35 -6.22
C LEU A 238 12.38 1.53 -4.97
N ASP A 239 13.37 0.73 -4.58
CA ASP A 239 13.28 0.02 -3.30
C ASP A 239 13.18 1.03 -2.16
N CYS A 240 12.27 0.76 -1.24
CA CYS A 240 11.97 1.63 -0.12
C CYS A 240 12.29 0.88 1.16
N GLY A 241 13.41 1.22 1.78
CA GLY A 241 13.64 0.78 3.14
C GLY A 241 12.73 1.54 4.07
N TYR A 242 11.97 0.83 4.89
CA TYR A 242 11.06 1.42 5.86
C TYR A 242 11.36 0.88 7.25
N ASN A 243 11.57 1.78 8.20
CA ASN A 243 11.84 1.44 9.59
C ASN A 243 10.95 2.27 10.50
N ARG A 244 10.69 1.73 11.70
CA ARG A 244 9.84 2.40 12.69
C ARG A 244 10.43 2.20 14.07
N ASN A 245 10.76 3.31 14.73
CA ASN A 245 11.31 3.29 16.09
C ASN A 245 10.24 3.49 17.17
N GLY A 246 9.01 3.85 16.76
CA GLY A 246 7.89 4.02 17.67
C GLY A 246 6.59 4.18 16.90
N THR A 247 5.49 3.89 17.58
CA THR A 247 4.16 4.18 17.07
C THR A 247 3.67 5.46 17.73
N TYR A 248 3.64 6.57 16.97
CA TYR A 248 3.03 7.78 17.47
C TYR A 248 1.51 7.63 17.43
N GLU A 249 0.88 7.86 18.58
CA GLU A 249 -0.58 7.85 18.72
C GLU A 249 -1.15 9.19 18.28
N PRO A 250 -2.14 9.21 17.37
CA PRO A 250 -2.81 10.44 17.00
C PRO A 250 -3.46 11.13 18.20
N ARG A 251 -3.17 12.42 18.35
CA ARG A 251 -3.84 13.35 19.26
C ARG A 251 -4.97 14.04 18.53
N GLU A 252 -5.87 14.68 19.27
CA GLU A 252 -6.96 15.49 18.68
C GLU A 252 -6.44 16.54 17.68
N THR A 253 -5.28 17.11 17.94
CA THR A 253 -4.61 18.08 17.05
C THR A 253 -4.11 17.49 15.73
N ASP A 254 -4.01 16.16 15.64
CA ASP A 254 -3.70 15.43 14.41
C ASP A 254 -4.95 15.15 13.57
N PHE A 255 -6.11 15.68 13.96
CA PHE A 255 -7.30 15.65 13.12
C PHE A 255 -7.64 17.04 12.61
N ARG A 256 -8.03 17.13 11.34
CA ARG A 256 -8.48 18.39 10.73
C ARG A 256 -9.82 18.18 10.07
N LEU A 257 -10.81 18.93 10.53
CA LEU A 257 -12.11 19.02 9.90
C LEU A 257 -12.01 20.00 8.74
N LEU A 258 -12.31 19.55 7.52
CA LEU A 258 -12.42 20.37 6.33
C LEU A 258 -13.90 20.62 6.05
N GLN A 259 -14.31 21.88 6.04
CA GLN A 259 -15.63 22.30 5.57
C GLN A 259 -15.71 22.22 4.03
N PRO A 260 -16.92 22.21 3.45
CA PRO A 260 -17.11 22.36 2.00
C PRO A 260 -16.34 23.55 1.43
N GLY A 261 -15.55 23.30 0.39
CA GLY A 261 -14.69 24.28 -0.28
C GLY A 261 -13.32 24.50 0.36
N GLU A 262 -13.06 23.98 1.56
CA GLU A 262 -11.75 24.12 2.23
C GLU A 262 -10.71 23.15 1.67
N SER A 263 -9.45 23.54 1.81
CA SER A 263 -8.29 22.72 1.46
C SER A 263 -7.29 22.64 2.60
N LEU A 264 -6.60 21.51 2.69
CA LEU A 264 -5.56 21.22 3.64
C LEU A 264 -4.31 20.73 2.90
N GLU A 265 -3.14 21.25 3.27
CA GLU A 265 -1.85 20.76 2.77
C GLU A 265 -1.11 19.99 3.84
N PHE A 266 -0.73 18.77 3.50
CA PHE A 266 0.20 17.95 4.26
C PHE A 266 1.60 18.12 3.75
N ILE A 267 2.57 18.28 4.65
CA ILE A 267 3.98 18.36 4.28
C ILE A 267 4.69 17.09 4.74
N ILE A 268 5.30 16.40 3.80
CA ILE A 268 6.21 15.28 4.00
C ILE A 268 7.62 15.83 3.81
N LYS A 269 8.37 15.91 4.91
CA LYS A 269 9.75 16.39 4.88
C LYS A 269 10.68 15.24 4.55
N GLY A 270 11.52 15.45 3.56
CA GLY A 270 12.62 14.57 3.21
C GLY A 270 13.91 15.35 3.04
N GLU A 271 14.99 14.61 2.84
CA GLU A 271 16.30 15.18 2.57
C GLU A 271 17.16 14.22 1.77
N PHE A 272 17.93 14.78 0.85
CA PHE A 272 18.98 14.07 0.15
C PHE A 272 20.29 14.17 0.92
N TYR A 273 21.05 13.08 0.93
CA TYR A 273 22.38 13.04 1.54
C TYR A 273 23.28 12.02 0.84
N TRP A 274 24.59 12.27 0.86
CA TRP A 274 25.59 11.36 0.32
C TRP A 274 26.14 10.45 1.43
N TYR A 275 26.23 9.15 1.14
CA TYR A 275 26.89 8.20 2.01
C TYR A 275 27.64 7.17 1.18
N LYS A 276 28.96 7.02 1.40
CA LYS A 276 29.83 6.11 0.65
C LYS A 276 29.64 6.24 -0.88
N ASN A 277 29.68 7.47 -1.39
CA ASN A 277 29.50 7.81 -2.82
C ASN A 277 28.16 7.38 -3.44
N GLN A 278 27.14 7.13 -2.61
CA GLN A 278 25.78 6.86 -3.05
C GLN A 278 24.86 7.97 -2.54
N LEU A 279 23.94 8.39 -3.40
CA LEU A 279 22.93 9.37 -3.05
C LEU A 279 21.74 8.65 -2.44
N TYR A 280 21.30 9.14 -1.29
CA TYR A 280 20.13 8.65 -0.60
C TYR A 280 19.10 9.76 -0.50
N LEU A 281 17.82 9.39 -0.58
CA LEU A 281 16.71 10.20 -0.16
C LEU A 281 16.11 9.53 1.06
N ARG A 282 15.95 10.26 2.17
CA ARG A 282 15.19 9.79 3.33
C ARG A 282 14.10 10.78 3.70
N GLY A 283 13.12 10.31 4.46
CA GLY A 283 12.15 11.19 5.09
C GLY A 283 11.49 10.54 6.28
N TYR A 284 10.77 11.37 7.02
CA TYR A 284 10.12 10.98 8.27
C TYR A 284 8.63 10.99 8.07
N GLU A 285 7.98 9.90 8.47
CA GLU A 285 6.54 9.88 8.62
C GLU A 285 6.21 10.52 9.98
N ASN A 286 5.23 11.43 10.02
CA ASN A 286 4.74 12.05 11.25
C ASN A 286 4.25 11.03 12.31
N SER A 287 4.11 9.74 11.93
CA SER A 287 3.71 8.64 12.81
C SER A 287 4.88 7.93 13.54
N GLY A 288 6.11 8.43 13.39
CA GLY A 288 7.32 7.83 13.99
C GLY A 288 8.04 6.79 13.11
N GLY A 289 7.59 6.64 11.86
CA GLY A 289 8.30 5.90 10.82
C GLY A 289 9.32 6.76 10.09
N TRP A 290 10.29 6.13 9.44
CA TRP A 290 11.14 6.79 8.46
C TRP A 290 11.36 5.85 7.27
N TRP A 291 11.52 6.45 6.11
CA TRP A 291 11.71 5.75 4.85
C TRP A 291 12.99 6.24 4.19
N HIS A 292 13.60 5.39 3.38
CA HIS A 292 14.76 5.76 2.58
C HIS A 292 14.82 5.04 1.24
N HIS A 293 15.40 5.70 0.26
CA HIS A 293 15.69 5.19 -1.07
C HIS A 293 17.15 5.43 -1.39
N THR A 294 17.79 4.45 -2.02
CA THR A 294 19.03 4.69 -2.75
C THR A 294 18.66 5.20 -4.14
N ILE A 295 19.22 6.34 -4.55
CA ILE A 295 18.86 7.00 -5.79
C ILE A 295 20.12 7.39 -6.58
N GLN A 296 19.94 7.80 -7.83
CA GLN A 296 20.96 8.40 -8.69
C GLN A 296 20.49 9.76 -9.20
N GLU A 297 21.35 10.53 -9.88
CA GLU A 297 20.85 11.65 -10.67
C GLU A 297 19.88 11.15 -11.76
N GLY A 298 18.87 11.96 -12.07
CA GLY A 298 17.96 11.66 -13.17
C GLY A 298 16.53 12.08 -12.91
N LYS A 299 15.65 11.54 -13.75
CA LYS A 299 14.21 11.83 -13.73
C LYS A 299 13.47 10.72 -13.00
N TYR A 300 12.60 11.14 -12.10
CA TYR A 300 11.76 10.30 -11.27
C TYR A 300 10.31 10.73 -11.38
N TRP A 301 9.43 9.84 -10.97
CA TRP A 301 8.00 10.08 -10.79
C TRP A 301 7.64 9.84 -9.34
N VAL A 302 6.96 10.80 -8.72
CA VAL A 302 6.61 10.81 -7.31
C VAL A 302 5.11 10.78 -7.16
N SER A 303 4.57 9.78 -6.49
CA SER A 303 3.17 9.74 -6.07
C SER A 303 3.10 9.79 -4.54
N VAL A 304 1.97 10.25 -4.00
CA VAL A 304 1.72 10.24 -2.56
C VAL A 304 0.45 9.45 -2.31
N THR A 305 0.50 8.52 -1.37
CA THR A 305 -0.68 7.75 -0.97
C THR A 305 -1.17 8.22 0.39
N TYR A 306 -2.40 8.73 0.43
CA TYR A 306 -3.14 8.93 1.67
C TYR A 306 -3.81 7.62 2.05
N HIS A 307 -3.58 7.17 3.28
CA HIS A 307 -4.29 6.01 3.80
C HIS A 307 -4.56 6.16 5.28
N LYS A 308 -5.79 5.85 5.69
CA LYS A 308 -6.12 5.75 7.10
C LYS A 308 -5.52 4.47 7.68
N ARG A 309 -4.56 4.61 8.60
CA ARG A 309 -4.06 3.47 9.37
C ARG A 309 -5.06 3.04 10.43
N ARG A 310 -5.21 1.73 10.63
CA ARG A 310 -6.04 1.17 11.71
C ARG A 310 -5.32 1.34 13.05
N TRP A 311 -5.72 2.37 13.80
CA TRP A 311 -5.34 2.52 15.22
C TRP A 311 -6.24 1.71 16.16
N LYS A 312 -7.40 1.25 15.66
CA LYS A 312 -8.52 0.66 16.42
C LYS A 312 -8.30 -0.73 17.03
N GLN A 313 -7.08 -1.16 17.36
CA GLN A 313 -6.86 -2.51 17.90
C GLN A 313 -6.14 -2.57 19.24
N ASP A 314 -5.83 -1.44 19.85
CA ASP A 314 -5.39 -1.46 21.24
C ASP A 314 -6.57 -1.05 22.16
N PRO A 315 -7.22 -2.04 22.83
CA PRO A 315 -8.40 -1.80 23.65
C PRO A 315 -8.13 -0.86 24.84
N ARG A 316 -6.86 -0.65 25.21
CA ARG A 316 -6.47 0.28 26.29
C ARG A 316 -6.87 1.73 26.02
N TRP A 317 -7.19 2.08 24.78
CA TRP A 317 -7.45 3.48 24.37
C TRP A 317 -8.93 3.76 24.07
N CYS A 318 -9.80 2.76 24.20
CA CYS A 318 -11.24 2.91 23.93
C CYS A 318 -12.06 3.33 25.16
N GLU A 319 -11.45 3.42 26.35
CA GLU A 319 -12.21 3.54 27.61
C GLU A 319 -12.62 4.99 27.97
N ASP A 320 -11.92 6.02 27.49
CA ASP A 320 -12.12 7.41 27.98
C ASP A 320 -13.08 8.30 27.17
N GLY A 321 -13.89 7.75 26.27
CA GLY A 321 -15.01 8.49 25.65
C GLY A 321 -14.63 9.64 24.69
N ALA A 322 -13.37 10.05 24.60
CA ALA A 322 -12.85 11.09 23.72
C ALA A 322 -12.97 10.76 22.21
N TRP A 323 -13.27 9.50 21.88
CA TRP A 323 -13.23 8.99 20.50
C TRP A 323 -14.59 8.91 19.78
N LYS A 324 -15.63 9.62 20.25
CA LYS A 324 -16.92 9.71 19.51
C LYS A 324 -16.79 10.32 18.11
N LEU A 325 -15.68 11.00 17.79
CA LEU A 325 -15.34 11.51 16.44
C LEU A 325 -15.09 10.42 15.38
N HIS A 326 -15.02 9.14 15.76
CA HIS A 326 -14.65 8.07 14.83
C HIS A 326 -15.61 7.82 13.65
N GLN A 327 -16.86 8.29 13.71
CA GLN A 327 -17.83 8.06 12.63
C GLN A 327 -17.67 9.02 11.45
N GLU A 328 -16.88 10.09 11.60
CA GLU A 328 -16.79 11.18 10.61
C GLU A 328 -15.39 11.32 10.00
N ILE A 329 -14.42 10.50 10.44
CA ILE A 329 -13.09 10.48 9.84
C ILE A 329 -13.18 9.86 8.45
N TRP A 330 -12.80 10.60 7.42
CA TRP A 330 -12.76 10.12 6.04
C TRP A 330 -11.94 8.82 5.93
N GLU A 331 -12.51 7.81 5.28
CA GLU A 331 -11.95 6.47 5.20
C GLU A 331 -11.70 6.09 3.74
N GLY A 332 -10.45 5.76 3.43
CA GLY A 332 -10.07 5.33 2.09
C GLY A 332 -8.56 5.29 1.94
N TRP A 333 -8.15 4.64 0.87
CA TRP A 333 -6.75 4.53 0.47
C TRP A 333 -6.64 5.13 -0.92
N VAL A 334 -6.09 6.33 -1.04
CA VAL A 334 -6.05 7.10 -2.29
C VAL A 334 -4.61 7.38 -2.65
N SER A 335 -4.22 6.92 -3.83
CA SER A 335 -2.94 7.27 -4.44
C SER A 335 -3.14 8.41 -5.42
N THR A 336 -2.31 9.45 -5.32
CA THR A 336 -2.36 10.55 -6.29
C THR A 336 -1.71 10.13 -7.62
N PRO A 337 -2.01 10.84 -8.72
CA PRO A 337 -1.22 10.77 -9.93
C PRO A 337 0.24 11.13 -9.66
N ALA A 338 1.16 10.50 -10.38
CA ALA A 338 2.58 10.74 -10.20
C ALA A 338 3.02 12.08 -10.81
N LYS A 339 3.84 12.84 -10.08
CA LYS A 339 4.46 14.11 -10.51
C LYS A 339 5.93 13.88 -10.83
N LYS A 340 6.43 14.58 -11.84
CA LYS A 340 7.84 14.49 -12.24
C LYS A 340 8.74 15.20 -11.21
N LEU A 341 9.86 14.56 -10.87
CA LEU A 341 10.97 15.11 -10.09
C LEU A 341 12.28 14.89 -10.84
N GLU A 342 13.10 15.91 -10.99
CA GLU A 342 14.45 15.79 -11.55
C GLU A 342 15.51 16.04 -10.49
N VAL A 343 16.39 15.06 -10.26
CA VAL A 343 17.49 15.16 -9.30
C VAL A 343 18.77 15.43 -10.09
N ILE A 344 19.40 16.57 -9.85
CA ILE A 344 20.61 17.01 -10.55
C ILE A 344 21.74 17.18 -9.54
N ARG A 345 22.94 16.75 -9.91
CA ARG A 345 24.16 17.05 -9.15
C ARG A 345 24.63 18.47 -9.48
N ALA A 346 24.88 19.27 -8.44
CA ALA A 346 25.37 20.64 -8.58
C ALA A 346 26.73 20.72 -9.28
#